data_AF-A0A2M6XVU5-F1
#
_entry.id   AF-A0A2M6XVU5-F1
#
_cell.length_a   1.000
_cell.length_b   1.000
_cell.length_c   1.000
_cell.angle_alpha   90.00
_cell.angle_beta   90.00
_cell.angle_gamma   90.00
#
_symmetry.space_group_name_H-M   'P 1'
#
loop_
_entity.id
_entity.type
_entity.pdbx_description
1 polymer ?
#
loop_
_entity_poly.entity_id
_entity_poly.type
_entity_poly.pdbx_seq_one_letter_code
_entity_poly.pdbx_strand_id
1 'polypeptide(L)'
;MRFPNLNIFAAWFFMPQTIFMGWAAAAGGMLLNVLGLATTEGDIPSRMVGALLLFALVFLVWFQMRGLPPQGKAGGNGYTLGHRLTLIGNVLAACLFVFHFFAPSVENYNVHLVLDKFTTMFGYLCLGFFAIGFSFIYQSSLPQEKNS
;
A
#
# COMPACT_ATOMS: atom_id res chain seq x y z
N MET A 1 14.02 -4.21 -14.32
CA MET A 1 13.04 -3.16 -13.93
C MET A 1 13.82 -1.91 -13.57
N ARG A 2 13.38 -0.69 -13.93
CA ARG A 2 14.20 0.53 -13.80
C ARG A 2 14.37 1.02 -12.36
N PHE A 3 13.37 0.84 -11.49
CA PHE A 3 13.37 1.34 -10.10
C PHE A 3 12.78 0.31 -9.10
N PRO A 4 13.50 -0.80 -8.79
CA PRO A 4 12.97 -1.86 -7.91
C PRO A 4 12.75 -1.38 -6.47
N ASN A 5 13.66 -0.56 -5.93
CA ASN A 5 13.53 -0.03 -4.56
C ASN A 5 12.31 0.88 -4.39
N LEU A 6 12.01 1.71 -5.40
CA LEU A 6 10.82 2.55 -5.37
C LEU A 6 9.53 1.72 -5.43
N ASN A 7 9.54 0.62 -6.19
CA ASN A 7 8.41 -0.30 -6.27
C ASN A 7 8.12 -0.98 -4.92
N ILE A 8 9.16 -1.43 -4.20
CA ILE A 8 9.01 -2.01 -2.86
C ILE A 8 8.61 -0.93 -1.84
N PHE A 9 9.18 0.27 -1.93
CA PHE A 9 8.77 1.39 -1.09
C PHE A 9 7.29 1.72 -1.24
N ALA A 10 6.80 1.83 -2.47
CA ALA A 10 5.38 2.04 -2.74
C ALA A 10 4.53 0.92 -2.15
N ALA A 11 4.96 -0.34 -2.25
CA ALA A 11 4.22 -1.47 -1.68
C ALA A 11 4.14 -1.41 -0.15
N TRP A 12 5.23 -1.01 0.50
CA TRP A 12 5.28 -0.79 1.95
C TRP A 12 4.40 0.35 2.43
N PHE A 13 4.14 1.34 1.58
CA PHE A 13 3.17 2.40 1.85
C PHE A 13 1.74 1.95 1.58
N PHE A 14 1.48 1.37 0.41
CA PHE A 14 0.13 1.05 -0.05
C PHE A 14 -0.47 -0.17 0.66
N MET A 15 0.31 -1.16 1.08
CA MET A 15 -0.21 -2.31 1.83
C MET A 15 -0.86 -1.89 3.15
N PRO A 16 -0.16 -1.18 4.07
CA PRO A 16 -0.81 -0.74 5.30
C PRO A 16 -1.93 0.25 5.06
N GLN A 17 -1.85 1.12 4.03
CA GLN A 17 -2.98 1.97 3.64
C GLN A 17 -4.21 1.14 3.27
N THR A 18 -4.02 0.01 2.56
CA THR A 18 -5.12 -0.85 2.13
C THR A 18 -5.72 -1.64 3.29
N ILE A 19 -4.89 -2.09 4.25
CA ILE A 19 -5.34 -2.93 5.37
C ILE A 19 -5.89 -2.10 6.53
N PHE A 20 -5.20 -1.01 6.87
CA PHE A 20 -5.40 -0.25 8.11
C PHE A 20 -5.86 1.18 7.83
N MET A 21 -6.59 1.41 6.73
CA MET A 21 -7.01 2.75 6.31
C MET A 21 -7.73 3.52 7.42
N GLY A 22 -8.66 2.87 8.14
CA GLY A 22 -9.39 3.48 9.25
C GLY A 22 -8.46 3.92 10.39
N TRP A 23 -7.47 3.09 10.73
CA TRP A 23 -6.47 3.40 11.76
C TRP A 23 -5.56 4.56 11.34
N ALA A 24 -5.15 4.60 10.07
CA ALA A 24 -4.38 5.72 9.54
C ALA A 24 -5.18 7.03 9.64
N ALA A 25 -6.46 7.01 9.24
CA ALA A 25 -7.35 8.16 9.35
C ALA A 25 -7.57 8.60 10.81
N ALA A 26 -7.77 7.64 11.72
CA ALA A 26 -7.91 7.92 13.15
C ALA A 26 -6.65 8.57 13.74
N ALA A 27 -5.45 8.08 13.39
CA ALA A 27 -4.19 8.69 13.80
C ALA A 27 -4.05 10.12 13.29
N GLY A 28 -4.44 10.37 12.03
CA GLY A 28 -4.44 11.71 11.45
C GLY A 28 -5.43 12.65 12.15
N GLY A 29 -6.65 12.17 12.44
CA GLY A 29 -7.66 12.93 13.18
C GLY A 29 -7.22 13.24 14.62
N MET A 30 -6.59 12.28 15.30
CA MET A 30 -6.04 12.50 16.64
C MET A 30 -4.98 13.60 16.63
N LEU A 31 -4.06 13.60 15.66
CA LEU A 31 -3.06 14.66 15.53
C LEU A 31 -3.71 16.02 15.24
N LEU A 32 -4.68 16.07 14.32
CA LEU A 32 -5.40 17.31 13.98
C LEU A 32 -6.17 17.86 15.20
N ASN A 33 -6.81 16.99 15.97
CA ASN A 33 -7.51 17.38 17.20
C ASN A 33 -6.54 17.92 18.26
N VAL A 34 -5.35 17.33 18.43
CA VAL A 34 -4.30 17.87 19.33
C VAL A 34 -3.81 19.25 18.87
N LEU A 35 -3.83 19.51 17.56
CA LEU A 35 -3.50 20.82 16.97
C LEU A 35 -4.67 21.83 17.01
N GLY A 36 -5.80 21.48 17.61
CA GLY A 36 -6.97 22.36 17.78
C GLY A 36 -7.90 22.44 16.57
N LEU A 37 -7.77 21.55 15.60
CA LEU A 37 -8.68 21.46 14.45
C LEU A 37 -9.77 20.42 14.76
N ALA A 38 -11.02 20.86 14.79
CA ALA A 38 -12.17 19.96 14.92
C ALA A 38 -12.24 19.06 13.69
N THR A 39 -12.01 17.75 13.88
CA THR A 39 -12.12 16.77 12.81
C THR A 39 -13.05 15.64 13.22
N THR A 40 -13.94 15.26 12.31
CA THR A 40 -14.76 14.06 12.45
C THR A 40 -13.96 12.84 12.00
N GLU A 41 -14.22 11.70 12.63
CA GLU A 41 -13.53 10.45 12.30
C GLU A 41 -13.82 10.07 10.84
N GLY A 42 -12.76 9.83 10.07
CA GLY A 42 -12.88 9.47 8.66
C GLY A 42 -13.00 10.64 7.69
N ASP A 43 -12.93 11.90 8.14
CA ASP A 43 -12.87 13.07 7.26
C ASP A 43 -11.63 13.09 6.36
N ILE A 44 -11.74 13.77 5.22
CA ILE A 44 -10.67 13.89 4.23
C ILE A 44 -9.37 14.42 4.85
N PRO A 45 -9.36 15.53 5.62
CA PRO A 45 -8.17 16.00 6.34
C PRO A 45 -7.51 14.91 7.20
N SER A 46 -8.29 14.16 7.97
CA SER A 46 -7.80 13.07 8.83
C SER A 46 -7.14 11.95 8.02
N ARG A 47 -7.74 11.57 6.88
CA ARG A 47 -7.15 10.59 5.94
C ARG A 47 -5.84 11.09 5.32
N MET A 48 -5.78 12.36 4.91
CA MET A 48 -4.58 12.96 4.34
C MET A 48 -3.43 12.98 5.34
N VAL A 49 -3.68 13.46 6.55
CA VAL A 49 -2.66 13.50 7.61
C VAL A 49 -2.22 12.09 8.00
N GLY A 50 -3.17 11.16 8.13
CA GLY A 50 -2.86 9.74 8.36
C GLY A 50 -1.94 9.14 7.30
N ALA A 51 -2.21 9.42 6.02
CA ALA A 51 -1.37 8.99 4.92
C ALA A 51 0.03 9.61 4.97
N LEU A 52 0.14 10.90 5.30
CA LEU A 52 1.44 11.57 5.45
C LEU A 52 2.25 10.99 6.62
N LEU A 53 1.61 10.68 7.74
CA LEU A 53 2.25 10.04 8.89
C LEU A 53 2.78 8.65 8.53
N LEU A 54 1.99 7.84 7.83
CA LEU A 54 2.45 6.53 7.38
C LEU A 54 3.60 6.67 6.37
N PHE A 55 3.51 7.62 5.42
CA PHE A 55 4.57 7.86 4.46
C PHE A 55 5.88 8.23 5.17
N ALA A 56 5.83 9.12 6.17
CA ALA A 56 6.98 9.49 6.98
C ALA A 56 7.57 8.28 7.72
N LEU A 57 6.72 7.43 8.28
CA LEU A 57 7.15 6.20 8.97
C LEU A 57 7.85 5.23 8.01
N VAL A 58 7.26 4.95 6.84
CA VAL A 58 7.86 4.08 5.81
C VAL A 58 9.18 4.67 5.31
N PHE A 59 9.25 5.99 5.14
CA PHE A 59 10.48 6.70 4.79
C PHE A 59 11.58 6.56 5.85
N LEU A 60 11.24 6.72 7.13
CA LEU A 60 12.20 6.54 8.23
C LEU A 60 12.75 5.12 8.27
N VAL A 61 11.90 4.10 8.13
CA VAL A 61 12.34 2.70 8.08
C VAL A 61 13.22 2.45 6.86
N TRP A 62 12.83 2.95 5.69
CA TRP A 62 13.63 2.85 4.47
C TRP A 62 15.00 3.51 4.62
N PHE A 63 15.05 4.71 5.20
CA PHE A 63 16.28 5.48 5.44
C PHE A 63 17.21 4.74 6.41
N GLN A 64 16.67 4.21 7.51
CA GLN A 64 17.44 3.50 8.52
C GLN A 64 17.97 2.15 8.00
N MET A 65 17.17 1.41 7.24
CA MET A 65 17.54 0.10 6.68
C MET A 65 18.29 0.19 5.34
N ARG A 66 18.42 1.40 4.76
CA ARG A 66 18.98 1.65 3.42
C ARG A 66 18.30 0.85 2.31
N GLY A 67 17.01 0.55 2.48
CA GLY A 67 16.22 -0.32 1.62
C GLY A 67 15.19 -1.13 2.40
N LEU A 68 14.06 -1.45 1.76
CA LEU A 68 12.98 -2.21 2.38
C LEU A 68 12.97 -3.66 1.85
N PRO A 69 12.74 -4.66 2.71
CA PRO A 69 12.61 -6.05 2.27
C PRO A 69 11.23 -6.31 1.63
N PRO A 70 11.10 -7.29 0.72
CA PRO A 70 12.15 -8.14 0.18
C PRO A 70 12.93 -7.44 -0.95
N GLN A 71 14.26 -7.60 -0.96
CA GLN A 71 15.13 -6.99 -1.99
C GLN A 71 15.31 -7.91 -3.22
N GLY A 72 15.32 -9.23 -3.03
CA GLY A 72 15.51 -10.23 -4.09
C GLY A 72 16.89 -10.18 -4.76
N LYS A 73 17.16 -11.12 -5.67
CA LYS A 73 18.37 -11.13 -6.52
C LYS A 73 17.96 -10.91 -7.95
N ALA A 74 18.53 -9.90 -8.63
CA ALA A 74 18.10 -9.51 -9.98
C ALA A 74 18.20 -10.64 -11.03
N GLY A 75 19.13 -11.58 -10.85
CA GLY A 75 19.28 -12.77 -11.71
C GLY A 75 18.62 -14.04 -11.17
N GLY A 76 17.91 -13.96 -10.03
CA GLY A 76 17.20 -15.10 -9.45
C GLY A 76 15.87 -15.36 -10.15
N ASN A 77 15.45 -16.63 -10.15
CA ASN A 77 14.16 -17.01 -10.70
C ASN A 77 13.03 -16.27 -9.98
N GLY A 78 12.03 -15.80 -10.73
CA GLY A 78 10.89 -15.06 -10.17
C GLY A 78 11.12 -13.58 -9.87
N TYR A 79 12.35 -13.05 -9.89
CA TYR A 79 12.62 -11.63 -9.54
C TYR A 79 11.80 -10.64 -10.38
N THR A 80 11.86 -10.77 -11.70
CA THR A 80 11.15 -9.88 -12.63
C THR A 80 9.63 -10.03 -12.52
N LEU A 81 9.15 -11.27 -12.38
CA LEU A 81 7.72 -11.54 -12.24
C LEU A 81 7.18 -10.98 -10.93
N GLY A 82 7.88 -11.21 -9.83
CA GLY A 82 7.50 -10.72 -8.51
C GLY A 82 7.39 -9.20 -8.48
N HIS A 83 8.39 -8.49 -9.01
CA HIS A 83 8.33 -7.03 -9.14
C HIS A 83 7.20 -6.53 -10.05
N ARG A 84 6.86 -7.24 -11.14
CA ARG A 84 5.72 -6.89 -11.99
C ARG A 84 4.39 -7.05 -11.23
N LEU A 85 4.23 -8.13 -10.49
CA LEU A 85 3.04 -8.35 -9.65
C LEU A 85 2.92 -7.30 -8.55
N THR A 86 4.02 -6.97 -7.87
CA THR A 86 4.04 -5.88 -6.88
C THR A 86 3.68 -4.54 -7.51
N LEU A 87 4.15 -4.25 -8.74
CA LEU A 87 3.80 -3.02 -9.44
C LEU A 87 2.30 -2.97 -9.77
N ILE A 88 1.72 -4.09 -10.22
CA ILE A 88 0.28 -4.19 -10.45
C ILE A 88 -0.48 -3.91 -9.15
N GLY A 89 -0.07 -4.54 -8.04
CA GLY A 89 -0.63 -4.28 -6.71
C GLY A 89 -0.54 -2.80 -6.32
N ASN A 90 0.61 -2.14 -6.56
CA ASN A 90 0.80 -0.72 -6.29
C ASN A 90 -0.15 0.17 -7.11
N VAL A 91 -0.29 -0.11 -8.41
CA VAL A 91 -1.19 0.66 -9.29
C VAL A 91 -2.64 0.51 -8.83
N LEU A 92 -3.08 -0.71 -8.54
CA LEU A 92 -4.43 -0.97 -8.06
C LEU A 92 -4.69 -0.32 -6.70
N ALA A 93 -3.74 -0.41 -5.77
CA ALA A 93 -3.83 0.22 -4.46
C ALA A 93 -3.81 1.74 -4.54
N ALA A 94 -3.06 2.33 -5.48
CA ALA A 94 -3.09 3.77 -5.74
C ALA A 94 -4.46 4.22 -6.25
N CYS A 95 -5.06 3.48 -7.19
CA CYS A 95 -6.43 3.74 -7.65
C CYS A 95 -7.44 3.65 -6.49
N LEU A 96 -7.32 2.63 -5.64
CA LEU A 96 -8.15 2.45 -4.46
C LEU A 96 -7.97 3.60 -3.45
N PHE A 97 -6.72 4.04 -3.22
CA PHE A 97 -6.39 5.14 -2.33
C PHE A 97 -7.03 6.45 -2.82
N VAL A 98 -6.88 6.77 -4.11
CA VAL A 98 -7.51 7.93 -4.74
C VAL A 98 -9.03 7.86 -4.61
N PHE A 99 -9.63 6.70 -4.90
CA PHE A 99 -11.08 6.51 -4.79
C PHE A 99 -11.62 6.84 -3.40
N HIS A 100 -10.91 6.49 -2.32
CA HIS A 100 -11.34 6.80 -0.96
C HIS A 100 -11.41 8.30 -0.62
N PHE A 101 -10.75 9.17 -1.40
CA PHE A 101 -10.92 10.62 -1.24
C PHE A 101 -12.18 11.16 -1.91
N PHE A 102 -12.66 10.48 -2.97
CA PHE A 102 -13.83 10.90 -3.74
C PHE A 102 -15.10 10.14 -3.36
N ALA A 103 -14.99 8.98 -2.71
CA ALA A 103 -16.13 8.19 -2.27
C ALA A 103 -17.16 8.97 -1.42
N PRO A 104 -16.76 9.86 -0.48
CA PRO A 104 -17.71 10.67 0.29
C PRO A 104 -18.54 11.64 -0.56
N SER A 105 -18.11 11.96 -1.79
CA SER A 105 -18.85 12.82 -2.72
C SER A 105 -19.97 12.09 -3.48
N VAL A 106 -20.13 10.78 -3.27
CA VAL A 106 -21.19 9.98 -3.91
C VAL A 106 -22.45 10.02 -3.05
N GLU A 107 -23.42 10.86 -3.42
CA GLU A 107 -24.66 11.07 -2.66
C GLU A 107 -25.63 9.88 -2.70
N ASN A 108 -25.54 9.02 -3.72
CA ASN A 108 -26.47 7.90 -3.90
C ASN A 108 -26.07 6.68 -3.05
N TYR A 109 -26.88 6.35 -2.05
CA TYR A 109 -26.67 5.23 -1.13
C TYR A 109 -26.46 3.87 -1.81
N ASN A 110 -27.25 3.54 -2.84
CA ASN A 110 -27.13 2.25 -3.54
C ASN A 110 -25.81 2.17 -4.31
N VAL A 111 -25.39 3.29 -4.91
CA VAL A 111 -24.09 3.39 -5.59
C VAL A 111 -22.96 3.25 -4.57
N HIS A 112 -23.09 3.90 -3.41
CA HIS A 112 -22.11 3.80 -2.33
C HIS A 112 -21.95 2.36 -1.81
N LEU A 113 -23.04 1.60 -1.68
CA LEU A 113 -23.01 0.22 -1.18
C LEU A 113 -22.39 -0.77 -2.18
N VAL A 114 -22.67 -0.59 -3.48
CA VAL A 114 -22.02 -1.38 -4.54
C VAL A 114 -20.53 -1.05 -4.61
N LEU A 115 -20.18 0.23 -4.51
CA LEU A 115 -18.79 0.68 -4.52
C LEU A 115 -18.03 0.14 -3.31
N ASP A 116 -18.62 0.15 -2.11
CA ASP A 116 -17.98 -0.35 -0.88
C ASP A 116 -17.58 -1.83 -0.96
N LYS A 117 -18.48 -2.68 -1.46
CA LYS A 117 -18.20 -4.10 -1.73
C LYS A 117 -17.12 -4.28 -2.79
N PHE A 118 -17.20 -3.47 -3.85
CA PHE A 118 -16.19 -3.49 -4.90
C PHE A 118 -14.81 -3.10 -4.36
N THR A 119 -14.70 -2.03 -3.57
CA THR A 119 -13.44 -1.61 -2.92
C THR A 119 -12.88 -2.65 -1.97
N THR A 120 -13.74 -3.36 -1.24
CA THR A 120 -13.31 -4.44 -0.35
C THR A 120 -12.66 -5.59 -1.14
N MET A 121 -13.33 -6.07 -2.20
CA MET A 121 -12.75 -7.10 -3.08
C MET A 121 -11.49 -6.61 -3.79
N PHE A 122 -11.47 -5.34 -4.20
CA PHE A 122 -10.30 -4.71 -4.82
C PHE A 122 -9.10 -4.67 -3.87
N GLY A 123 -9.34 -4.36 -2.59
CA GLY A 123 -8.32 -4.38 -1.54
C GLY A 123 -7.70 -5.77 -1.38
N TYR A 124 -8.52 -6.82 -1.28
CA TYR A 124 -8.02 -8.20 -1.22
C TYR A 124 -7.21 -8.60 -2.45
N LEU A 125 -7.62 -8.16 -3.64
CA LEU A 125 -6.87 -8.40 -4.87
C LEU A 125 -5.50 -7.72 -4.83
N CYS A 126 -5.41 -6.47 -4.35
CA CYS A 126 -4.13 -5.77 -4.15
C CYS A 126 -3.22 -6.57 -3.20
N LEU A 127 -3.76 -7.03 -2.07
CA LEU A 127 -3.03 -7.85 -1.10
C LEU A 127 -2.54 -9.16 -1.69
N GLY A 128 -3.35 -9.81 -2.54
CA GLY A 128 -2.93 -11.00 -3.29
C GLY A 128 -1.73 -10.72 -4.19
N PHE A 129 -1.77 -9.63 -4.97
CA PHE A 129 -0.64 -9.22 -5.81
C PHE A 129 0.62 -8.91 -4.99
N PHE A 130 0.48 -8.26 -3.84
CA PHE A 130 1.60 -8.01 -2.95
C PHE A 130 2.18 -9.29 -2.35
N ALA A 131 1.34 -10.19 -1.82
CA ALA A 131 1.77 -11.44 -1.21
C ALA A 131 2.50 -12.34 -2.21
N ILE A 132 1.93 -12.54 -3.42
CA ILE A 132 2.53 -13.35 -4.48
C ILE A 132 3.80 -12.66 -4.99
N GLY A 133 3.75 -11.34 -5.23
CA GLY A 133 4.89 -10.56 -5.70
C GLY A 133 6.09 -10.63 -4.74
N PHE A 134 5.84 -10.41 -3.45
CA PHE A 134 6.87 -10.48 -2.40
C PHE A 134 7.42 -11.90 -2.25
N SER A 135 6.58 -12.92 -2.39
CA SER A 135 7.02 -14.32 -2.36
C SER A 135 8.00 -14.64 -3.49
N PHE A 136 7.71 -14.21 -4.72
CA PHE A 136 8.63 -14.40 -5.85
C PHE A 136 9.93 -13.60 -5.71
N ILE A 137 9.85 -12.36 -5.19
CA ILE A 137 11.05 -11.54 -4.92
C ILE A 137 11.90 -12.21 -3.83
N TYR A 138 11.28 -12.71 -2.77
CA TYR A 138 11.99 -13.44 -1.71
C TYR A 138 12.62 -14.72 -2.23
N GLN A 139 11.87 -15.55 -2.97
CA GLN A 139 12.38 -16.78 -3.57
C GLN A 139 13.56 -16.55 -4.51
N SER A 140 13.59 -15.42 -5.23
CA SER A 140 14.72 -15.08 -6.08
C SER A 140 16.05 -14.92 -5.32
N SER A 141 15.99 -14.65 -4.01
CA SER A 141 17.17 -14.53 -3.15
C SER A 141 17.65 -15.86 -2.54
N LEU A 142 16.84 -16.91 -2.60
CA LEU A 142 17.20 -18.22 -2.07
C LEU A 142 18.21 -18.95 -2.98
N PRO A 143 19.04 -19.85 -2.42
CA PRO A 143 19.90 -20.73 -3.21
C PRO A 143 19.05 -21.49 -4.24
N GLN A 144 19.35 -21.34 -5.52
CA GLN A 144 18.71 -22.09 -6.59
C GLN A 144 19.43 -23.44 -6.70
N GLU A 145 18.71 -24.56 -6.65
CA GLU A 145 19.30 -25.86 -6.98
C GLU A 145 19.83 -25.80 -8.42
N LYS A 146 21.14 -26.09 -8.58
CA LYS A 146 21.69 -26.35 -9.91
C LYS A 146 21.09 -27.67 -10.37
N ASN A 147 20.10 -27.62 -11.25
CA ASN A 147 19.75 -28.79 -12.05
C ASN A 147 20.96 -29.15 -12.90
N SER A 148 21.73 -30.14 -12.42
CA SER A 148 22.80 -30.85 -13.12
C SER A 148 22.21 -31.82 -14.13
#